data_AF-A0A7J8W2C8-F1
#
_entry.id   AF-A0A7J8W2C8-F1
#
_cell.length_a   1.000
_cell.length_b   1.000
_cell.length_c   1.000
_cell.angle_alpha   90.00
_cell.angle_beta   90.00
_cell.angle_gamma   90.00
#
_symmetry.space_group_name_H-M   'P 1'
#
loop_
_entity.id
_entity.type
_entity.pdbx_description
1 polymer ?
#
loop_
_entity_poly.entity_id
_entity_poly.type
_entity_poly.pdbx_seq_one_letter_code
_entity_poly.pdbx_strand_id
1 'polypeptide(L)'
;NQEPRDYYVVASTRFTRREVTATGIIRYKNGKGAASSELPPPPVGWAWSLNQFRTFRWNLTSNAARPNPQGSYKYGSINITRTIKLANTAQRVDGKLRYALNGASYVEPTTPLKLAEYYGVADKVFKYDTIPDEPPSDNTRVTLAPIVLNMTHRNFVEIIFENHETAIQSYHLSGYSFFAVGMDIGKWSPEKRMNYNLLDAVSRHTIQVFPNSWSAILLTFDNCGMWNLRSEIWDRHYLGQQLYASVISPNRSLKDEYNLPEGVLTCGIVQGMPRPPPFSS
;
A
#
# COMPACT_ATOMS: atom_id res chain seq x y z
N ASN A 1 -1.01 26.07 23.02
CA ASN A 1 -0.81 25.82 24.46
C ASN A 1 -2.15 25.95 25.17
N GLN A 2 -2.74 24.82 25.57
CA GLN A 2 -3.97 24.78 26.39
C GLN A 2 -3.63 24.10 27.71
N GLU A 3 -4.25 24.53 28.81
CA GLU A 3 -4.10 23.89 30.12
C GLU A 3 -4.55 22.41 30.07
N PRO A 4 -3.82 21.48 30.73
CA PRO A 4 -4.19 20.07 30.72
C PRO A 4 -5.52 19.84 31.45
N ARG A 5 -6.44 19.14 30.76
CA ARG A 5 -7.77 18.76 31.26
C ARG A 5 -8.06 17.29 30.97
N ASP A 6 -9.21 16.80 31.38
CA ASP A 6 -9.73 15.51 30.94
C ASP A 6 -10.16 15.62 29.46
N TYR A 7 -9.95 14.55 28.69
CA TYR A 7 -10.32 14.48 27.28
C TYR A 7 -11.13 13.22 27.00
N TYR A 8 -12.22 13.36 26.25
CA TYR A 8 -12.93 12.20 25.73
C TYR A 8 -12.13 11.52 24.61
N VAL A 9 -12.07 10.20 24.67
CA VAL A 9 -11.65 9.36 23.55
C VAL A 9 -12.86 8.55 23.13
N VAL A 10 -13.30 8.76 21.90
CA VAL A 10 -14.45 8.07 21.33
C VAL A 10 -13.95 7.11 20.27
N ALA A 11 -14.31 5.84 20.41
CA ALA A 11 -14.11 4.82 19.40
C ALA A 11 -15.48 4.38 18.90
N SER A 12 -15.71 4.44 17.59
CA SER A 12 -16.98 4.04 16.99
C SER A 12 -16.74 3.21 15.75
N THR A 13 -17.49 2.11 15.58
CA THR A 13 -17.51 1.40 14.31
C THR A 13 -18.16 2.30 13.25
N ARG A 14 -17.53 2.39 12.08
CA ARG A 14 -18.03 3.11 10.91
C ARG A 14 -18.12 2.16 9.74
N PHE A 15 -18.98 2.48 8.78
CA PHE A 15 -19.19 1.68 7.56
C PHE A 15 -19.68 0.25 7.82
N THR A 16 -20.43 0.05 8.92
CA THR A 16 -21.05 -1.23 9.27
C THR A 16 -22.56 -1.04 9.41
N ARG A 17 -23.35 -2.13 9.30
CA ARG A 17 -24.81 -2.05 9.47
C ARG A 17 -25.24 -1.63 10.87
N ARG A 18 -24.42 -1.93 11.89
CA ARG A 18 -24.67 -1.61 13.29
C ARG A 18 -23.51 -0.79 13.83
N GLU A 19 -23.78 0.47 14.13
CA GLU A 19 -22.81 1.33 14.79
C GLU A 19 -22.71 0.96 16.28
N VAL A 20 -21.47 0.76 16.74
CA VAL A 20 -21.14 0.54 18.14
C VAL A 20 -20.17 1.64 18.54
N THR A 21 -20.49 2.36 19.61
CA THR A 21 -19.68 3.46 20.13
C THR A 21 -19.28 3.18 21.56
N ALA A 22 -18.00 3.38 21.87
CA ALA A 22 -17.43 3.35 23.20
C ALA A 22 -16.76 4.70 23.48
N THR A 23 -16.96 5.22 24.69
CA THR A 23 -16.39 6.49 25.14
C THR A 23 -15.58 6.25 26.40
N GLY A 24 -14.33 6.69 26.38
CA GLY A 24 -13.43 6.73 27.54
C GLY A 24 -12.97 8.14 27.85
N ILE A 25 -12.38 8.34 29.03
CA ILE A 25 -11.77 9.60 29.44
C ILE A 25 -10.29 9.38 29.65
N ILE A 26 -9.46 10.17 28.97
CA ILE A 26 -8.03 10.31 29.29
C ILE A 26 -7.88 11.48 30.26
N ARG A 27 -7.30 11.21 31.43
CA ARG A 27 -6.98 12.19 32.46
C ARG A 27 -5.48 12.37 32.59
N TYR A 28 -5.00 13.61 32.49
CA TYR A 28 -3.63 13.93 32.87
C TYR A 28 -3.51 13.90 34.40
N LYS A 29 -2.40 13.35 34.92
CA LYS A 29 -2.13 13.28 36.37
C LYS A 29 -2.28 14.63 37.09
N ASN A 30 -1.91 15.72 36.40
CA ASN A 30 -1.97 17.09 36.92
C ASN A 30 -3.12 17.92 36.30
N GLY A 31 -4.03 17.28 35.53
CA GLY A 31 -5.15 17.96 34.90
C GLY A 31 -6.20 18.38 35.92
N LYS A 32 -6.68 19.62 35.84
CA LYS A 32 -7.62 20.20 36.83
C LYS A 32 -9.01 20.51 36.27
N GLY A 33 -9.29 20.15 35.01
CA GLY A 33 -10.56 20.42 34.34
C GLY A 33 -11.25 19.16 33.85
N ALA A 34 -12.58 19.14 33.90
CA ALA A 34 -13.39 18.07 33.30
C ALA A 34 -13.30 18.09 31.76
N ALA A 35 -13.71 16.98 31.13
CA ALA A 35 -13.84 16.92 29.69
C ALA A 35 -14.95 17.88 29.22
N SER A 36 -14.83 18.37 27.98
CA SER A 36 -15.86 19.20 27.34
C SER A 36 -17.23 18.57 27.49
N SER A 37 -18.25 19.32 27.91
CA SER A 37 -19.63 18.80 28.00
C SER A 37 -20.20 18.40 26.63
N GLU A 38 -19.63 18.94 25.55
CA GLU A 38 -20.02 18.66 24.18
C GLU A 38 -18.99 17.78 23.49
N LEU A 39 -19.48 16.69 22.89
CA LEU A 39 -18.72 15.84 21.96
C LEU A 39 -18.97 16.33 20.53
N PRO A 40 -17.93 16.50 19.70
CA PRO A 40 -18.14 16.82 18.30
C PRO A 40 -18.91 15.68 17.60
N PRO A 41 -19.73 16.00 16.59
CA PRO A 41 -20.43 14.98 15.83
C PRO A 41 -19.41 14.03 15.17
N PRO A 42 -19.69 12.72 15.13
CA PRO A 42 -18.77 11.79 14.51
C PRO A 42 -18.72 11.95 12.99
N PRO A 43 -17.66 11.44 12.33
CA PRO A 43 -17.62 11.26 10.89
C PRO A 43 -18.86 10.52 10.36
N VAL A 44 -19.49 11.03 9.31
CA VAL A 44 -20.69 10.43 8.70
C VAL A 44 -20.39 9.94 7.29
N GLY A 45 -20.43 8.63 7.09
CA GLY A 45 -20.29 8.03 5.76
C GLY A 45 -18.89 8.19 5.14
N TRP A 46 -18.63 7.43 4.09
CA TRP A 46 -17.29 7.33 3.51
C TRP A 46 -16.87 8.63 2.80
N ALA A 47 -17.84 9.40 2.31
CA ALA A 47 -17.61 10.69 1.66
C ALA A 47 -16.97 11.71 2.63
N TRP A 48 -17.35 11.68 3.91
CA TRP A 48 -16.70 12.50 4.94
C TRP A 48 -15.22 12.13 5.08
N SER A 49 -14.90 10.83 5.14
CA SER A 49 -13.51 10.35 5.23
C SER A 49 -12.70 10.65 3.97
N LEU A 50 -13.32 10.60 2.79
CA LEU A 50 -12.68 11.03 1.54
C LEU A 50 -12.34 12.53 1.57
N ASN A 51 -13.27 13.37 2.03
CA ASN A 51 -13.00 14.80 2.19
C ASN A 51 -11.95 15.07 3.28
N GLN A 52 -11.95 14.30 4.37
CA GLN A 52 -10.90 14.39 5.38
C GLN A 52 -9.52 14.06 4.79
N PHE A 53 -9.41 13.03 3.96
CA PHE A 53 -8.16 12.71 3.25
C PHE A 53 -7.62 13.94 2.49
N ARG A 54 -8.51 14.67 1.80
CA ARG A 54 -8.16 15.88 1.05
C ARG A 54 -7.66 17.03 1.94
N THR A 55 -7.86 16.98 3.25
CA THR A 55 -7.38 18.00 4.20
C THR A 55 -6.02 17.68 4.83
N PHE A 56 -5.56 16.41 4.76
CA PHE A 56 -4.28 16.06 5.37
C PHE A 56 -3.12 16.64 4.56
N ARG A 57 -2.24 17.36 5.27
CA ARG A 57 -1.08 18.06 4.71
C ARG A 57 0.12 17.82 5.60
N TRP A 58 1.26 17.57 4.99
CA TRP A 58 2.53 17.57 5.70
C TRP A 58 2.92 19.02 6.02
N ASN A 59 3.26 19.33 7.28
CA ASN A 59 3.65 20.68 7.64
C ASN A 59 5.09 20.97 7.18
N LEU A 60 5.23 21.65 6.03
CA LEU A 60 6.52 22.00 5.44
C LEU A 60 7.22 23.20 6.12
N THR A 61 6.57 23.88 7.07
CA THR A 61 7.15 25.03 7.79
C THR A 61 7.80 24.65 9.12
N SER A 62 7.58 23.42 9.60
CA SER A 62 8.12 22.91 10.86
C SER A 62 9.56 22.43 10.68
N ASN A 63 10.52 23.34 10.53
CA ASN A 63 11.95 23.04 10.60
C ASN A 63 12.74 24.15 11.27
N ALA A 64 13.74 23.75 12.06
CA ALA A 64 14.61 24.61 12.84
C ALA A 64 15.59 25.41 11.94
N ALA A 65 15.59 26.73 12.11
CA ALA A 65 16.70 27.64 11.86
C ALA A 65 17.31 27.74 10.43
N ARG A 66 16.50 27.80 9.34
CA ARG A 66 17.00 28.29 8.04
C ARG A 66 16.01 29.26 7.34
N PRO A 67 16.49 30.36 6.71
CA PRO A 67 15.64 31.37 6.06
C PRO A 67 14.97 30.92 4.74
N ASN A 68 15.48 29.86 4.10
CA ASN A 68 14.92 29.31 2.87
C ASN A 68 14.13 28.03 3.18
N PRO A 69 12.98 27.78 2.53
CA PRO A 69 12.30 26.48 2.58
C PRO A 69 13.25 25.40 2.04
N GLN A 70 13.92 24.68 2.94
CA GLN A 70 14.71 23.50 2.61
C GLN A 70 13.95 22.28 3.13
N GLY A 71 13.72 21.29 2.26
CA GLY A 71 13.21 19.98 2.67
C GLY A 71 11.76 19.69 2.33
N SER A 72 11.48 19.45 1.06
CA SER A 72 10.68 18.29 0.68
C SER A 72 11.32 17.70 -0.56
N TYR A 73 11.53 16.39 -0.56
CA TYR A 73 11.78 15.66 -1.79
C TYR A 73 10.67 16.07 -2.77
N LYS A 74 11.01 16.80 -3.85
CA LYS A 74 10.03 17.41 -4.77
C LYS A 74 9.43 16.34 -5.69
N TYR A 75 8.79 15.35 -5.09
CA TYR A 75 8.22 14.19 -5.78
C TYR A 75 7.25 14.61 -6.90
N GLY A 76 6.54 15.72 -6.72
CA GLY A 76 5.64 16.28 -7.73
C GLY A 76 6.29 16.79 -9.01
N SER A 77 7.62 17.00 -9.01
CA SER A 77 8.38 17.42 -10.19
C SER A 77 9.16 16.28 -10.85
N ILE A 78 9.07 15.06 -10.32
CA ILE A 78 9.77 13.89 -10.84
C ILE A 78 8.87 13.25 -11.91
N ASN A 79 9.45 12.97 -13.08
CA ASN A 79 8.73 12.31 -14.16
C ASN A 79 8.34 10.88 -13.74
N ILE A 80 7.06 10.55 -13.88
CA ILE A 80 6.53 9.20 -13.69
C ILE A 80 7.06 8.32 -14.83
N THR A 81 7.80 7.27 -14.50
CA THR A 81 8.40 6.36 -15.50
C THR A 81 7.55 5.13 -15.79
N ARG A 82 6.66 4.74 -14.87
CA ARG A 82 5.67 3.67 -15.05
C ARG A 82 4.38 4.04 -14.31
N THR A 83 3.24 3.73 -14.91
CA THR A 83 1.92 3.89 -14.30
C THR A 83 1.25 2.52 -14.23
N ILE A 84 0.85 2.10 -13.04
CA ILE A 84 0.23 0.80 -12.78
C ILE A 84 -1.15 1.05 -12.19
N LYS A 85 -2.20 0.65 -12.89
CA LYS A 85 -3.59 0.71 -12.42
C LYS A 85 -4.06 -0.68 -12.03
N LEU A 86 -4.42 -0.85 -10.77
CA LEU A 86 -4.86 -2.09 -10.17
C LEU A 86 -6.35 -1.99 -9.84
N ALA A 87 -7.17 -2.77 -10.54
CA ALA A 87 -8.60 -2.89 -10.27
C ALA A 87 -8.91 -4.19 -9.53
N ASN A 88 -9.61 -4.10 -8.39
CA ASN A 88 -10.05 -5.29 -7.66
C ASN A 88 -11.29 -5.94 -8.28
N THR A 89 -11.32 -7.27 -8.19
CA THR A 89 -12.50 -8.07 -8.49
C THR A 89 -12.70 -9.19 -7.48
N ALA A 90 -13.96 -9.58 -7.31
CA ALA A 90 -14.37 -10.73 -6.52
C ALA A 90 -15.10 -11.70 -7.45
N GLN A 91 -14.56 -12.92 -7.60
CA GLN A 91 -15.09 -13.91 -8.53
C GLN A 91 -15.05 -15.32 -7.94
N ARG A 92 -15.87 -16.22 -8.48
CA ARG A 92 -15.77 -17.64 -8.16
C ARG A 92 -14.92 -18.34 -9.21
N VAL A 93 -13.83 -18.98 -8.77
CA VAL A 93 -12.98 -19.83 -9.60
C VAL A 93 -13.11 -21.25 -9.06
N ASP A 94 -13.55 -22.18 -9.90
CA ASP A 94 -13.81 -23.58 -9.52
C ASP A 94 -14.71 -23.71 -8.27
N GLY A 95 -15.76 -22.88 -8.21
CA GLY A 95 -16.72 -22.85 -7.11
C GLY A 95 -16.23 -22.13 -5.83
N LYS A 96 -14.97 -21.75 -5.74
CA LYS A 96 -14.39 -21.05 -4.57
C LYS A 96 -14.32 -19.54 -4.81
N LEU A 97 -14.67 -18.75 -3.79
CA LEU A 97 -14.51 -17.30 -3.82
C LEU A 97 -13.02 -16.94 -3.87
N ARG A 98 -12.68 -16.02 -4.76
CA ARG A 98 -11.34 -15.47 -4.97
C ARG A 98 -11.43 -13.97 -5.12
N TYR A 99 -10.41 -13.28 -4.61
CA TYR A 99 -10.22 -11.87 -4.86
C TYR A 99 -8.98 -11.68 -5.72
N ALA A 100 -9.08 -10.80 -6.69
CA ALA A 100 -8.08 -10.62 -7.74
C ALA A 100 -7.71 -9.16 -7.93
N LEU A 101 -6.54 -8.93 -8.51
CA LEU A 101 -6.07 -7.67 -9.05
C LEU A 101 -5.80 -7.89 -10.54
N ASN A 102 -6.42 -7.08 -11.41
CA ASN A 102 -6.26 -7.15 -12.86
C ASN A 102 -6.40 -8.58 -13.45
N GLY A 103 -7.37 -9.35 -12.96
CA GLY A 103 -7.72 -10.66 -13.52
C GLY A 103 -6.86 -11.81 -13.01
N ALA A 104 -6.01 -11.57 -12.00
CA ALA A 104 -5.28 -12.64 -11.33
C ALA A 104 -5.50 -12.60 -9.81
N SER A 105 -5.76 -13.76 -9.24
CA SER A 105 -5.82 -13.98 -7.80
C SER A 105 -4.58 -14.72 -7.36
N TYR A 106 -3.87 -14.16 -6.39
CA TYR A 106 -2.59 -14.66 -5.94
C TYR A 106 -2.70 -16.03 -5.27
N VAL A 107 -1.76 -16.91 -5.60
CA VAL A 107 -1.57 -18.20 -4.93
C VAL A 107 -0.13 -18.31 -4.46
N GLU A 108 0.04 -18.66 -3.18
CA GLU A 108 1.35 -18.89 -2.58
C GLU A 108 2.07 -20.08 -3.25
N PRO A 109 3.27 -19.88 -3.82
CA PRO A 109 4.09 -20.98 -4.28
C PRO A 109 4.67 -21.79 -3.11
N THR A 110 5.07 -23.04 -3.38
CA THR A 110 5.76 -23.89 -2.39
C THR A 110 7.16 -23.39 -2.05
N THR A 111 7.75 -22.59 -2.93
CA THR A 111 9.08 -21.98 -2.77
C THR A 111 8.92 -20.47 -2.59
N PRO A 112 9.39 -19.86 -1.50
CA PRO A 112 9.27 -18.42 -1.28
C PRO A 112 9.86 -17.62 -2.44
N LEU A 113 9.12 -16.62 -2.92
CA LEU A 113 9.48 -15.84 -4.12
C LEU A 113 10.91 -15.29 -4.06
N LYS A 114 11.29 -14.70 -2.92
CA LYS A 114 12.64 -14.15 -2.74
C LYS A 114 13.72 -15.21 -2.74
N LEU A 115 13.46 -16.40 -2.17
CA LEU A 115 14.42 -17.51 -2.22
C LEU A 115 14.57 -18.02 -3.65
N ALA A 116 13.48 -18.16 -4.40
CA ALA A 116 13.54 -18.56 -5.80
C ALA A 116 14.39 -17.60 -6.65
N GLU A 117 14.24 -16.29 -6.43
CA GLU A 117 15.06 -15.25 -7.08
C GLU A 117 16.52 -15.31 -6.64
N TYR A 118 16.79 -15.41 -5.34
CA TYR A 118 18.15 -15.45 -4.78
C TYR A 118 18.95 -16.69 -5.23
N TYR A 119 18.28 -17.82 -5.41
CA TYR A 119 18.88 -19.07 -5.91
C TYR A 119 18.92 -19.15 -7.45
N GLY A 120 18.43 -18.13 -8.17
CA GLY A 120 18.47 -18.11 -9.64
C GLY A 120 17.53 -19.12 -10.31
N VAL A 121 16.44 -19.50 -9.62
CA VAL A 121 15.44 -20.47 -10.09
C VAL A 121 14.02 -19.88 -10.13
N ALA A 122 13.91 -18.54 -10.18
CA ALA A 122 12.64 -17.83 -10.21
C ALA A 122 11.74 -18.30 -11.36
N ASP A 123 12.31 -18.57 -12.53
CA ASP A 123 11.61 -19.01 -13.74
C ASP A 123 10.86 -20.35 -13.59
N LYS A 124 11.25 -21.16 -12.60
CA LYS A 124 10.59 -22.42 -12.22
C LYS A 124 9.46 -22.24 -11.22
N VAL A 125 9.36 -21.07 -10.57
CA VAL A 125 8.40 -20.79 -9.49
C VAL A 125 7.34 -19.77 -9.91
N PHE A 126 7.74 -18.71 -10.60
CA PHE A 126 6.85 -17.65 -11.06
C PHE A 126 7.35 -17.02 -12.37
N LYS A 127 6.50 -16.21 -12.99
CA LYS A 127 6.86 -15.34 -14.10
C LYS A 127 6.63 -13.89 -13.69
N TYR A 128 7.47 -13.00 -14.19
CA TYR A 128 7.27 -11.56 -13.99
C TYR A 128 6.13 -11.04 -14.85
N ASP A 129 5.47 -9.99 -14.35
CA ASP A 129 4.48 -9.18 -15.07
C ASP A 129 3.38 -10.02 -15.73
N THR A 130 2.85 -11.01 -15.00
CA THR A 130 1.74 -11.85 -15.44
C THR A 130 0.40 -11.12 -15.50
N ILE A 131 0.33 -9.93 -14.91
CA ILE A 131 -0.81 -9.02 -15.02
C ILE A 131 -0.37 -7.75 -15.77
N PRO A 132 -1.26 -7.16 -16.58
CA PRO A 132 -0.97 -5.88 -17.24
C PRO A 132 -0.98 -4.71 -16.26
N ASP A 133 -0.27 -3.65 -16.62
CA ASP A 133 -0.28 -2.36 -15.91
C ASP A 133 -1.64 -1.66 -15.99
N GLU A 134 -2.45 -1.95 -17.01
CA GLU A 134 -3.83 -1.48 -17.13
C GLU A 134 -4.80 -2.64 -16.97
N PRO A 135 -5.89 -2.52 -16.18
CA PRO A 135 -6.84 -3.59 -16.00
C PRO A 135 -7.43 -4.06 -17.34
N PRO A 136 -7.61 -5.38 -17.54
CA PRO A 136 -8.23 -5.88 -18.75
C PRO A 136 -9.68 -5.39 -18.86
N SER A 137 -10.17 -5.23 -20.09
CA SER A 137 -11.56 -4.82 -20.37
C SER A 137 -12.57 -5.79 -19.76
N ASP A 138 -12.25 -7.09 -19.80
CA ASP A 138 -12.92 -8.13 -19.02
C ASP A 138 -12.04 -8.55 -17.84
N ASN A 139 -12.37 -8.03 -16.65
CA ASN A 139 -11.71 -8.35 -15.39
C ASN A 139 -12.43 -9.47 -14.60
N THR A 140 -13.40 -10.15 -15.22
CA THR A 140 -14.20 -11.22 -14.58
C THR A 140 -13.55 -12.60 -14.73
N ARG A 141 -12.75 -12.80 -15.77
CA ARG A 141 -11.95 -14.02 -15.93
C ARG A 141 -10.73 -13.97 -15.04
N VAL A 142 -10.82 -14.62 -13.88
CA VAL A 142 -9.73 -14.69 -12.89
C VAL A 142 -8.88 -15.92 -13.09
N THR A 143 -7.57 -15.71 -13.22
CA THR A 143 -6.54 -16.74 -13.23
C THR A 143 -5.90 -16.88 -11.84
N LEU A 144 -5.38 -18.06 -11.51
CA LEU A 144 -4.71 -18.33 -10.24
C LEU A 144 -3.21 -18.51 -10.49
N ALA A 145 -2.38 -17.64 -9.90
CA ALA A 145 -0.93 -17.71 -10.06
C ALA A 145 -0.21 -16.89 -8.98
N PRO A 146 1.07 -17.13 -8.71
CA PRO A 146 1.92 -16.12 -8.10
C PRO A 146 1.96 -14.87 -8.99
N ILE A 147 1.89 -13.68 -8.39
CA ILE A 147 1.90 -12.39 -9.11
C ILE A 147 3.11 -11.60 -8.63
N VAL A 148 4.06 -11.36 -9.54
CA VAL A 148 5.28 -10.60 -9.26
C VAL A 148 5.50 -9.55 -10.34
N LEU A 149 5.44 -8.28 -9.97
CA LEU A 149 5.75 -7.14 -10.82
C LEU A 149 7.27 -6.94 -10.85
N ASN A 150 7.83 -6.78 -12.04
CA ASN A 150 9.24 -6.44 -12.19
C ASN A 150 9.43 -4.93 -12.08
N MET A 151 10.00 -4.47 -10.98
CA MET A 151 10.21 -3.04 -10.71
C MET A 151 11.67 -2.68 -10.89
N THR A 152 11.92 -1.68 -11.73
CA THR A 152 13.28 -1.18 -11.96
C THR A 152 13.74 -0.35 -10.76
N HIS A 153 14.91 -0.67 -10.21
CA HIS A 153 15.52 0.06 -9.11
C HIS A 153 15.58 1.57 -9.40
N ARG A 154 15.10 2.37 -8.44
CA ARG A 154 15.01 3.85 -8.46
C ARG A 154 14.09 4.46 -9.51
N ASN A 155 13.19 3.67 -10.11
CA ASN A 155 12.12 4.24 -10.93
C ASN A 155 11.07 4.92 -10.07
N PHE A 156 10.58 6.06 -10.54
CA PHE A 156 9.50 6.81 -9.92
C PHE A 156 8.18 6.39 -10.55
N VAL A 157 7.33 5.74 -9.76
CA VAL A 157 6.16 5.00 -10.23
C VAL A 157 4.89 5.59 -9.65
N GLU A 158 3.84 5.57 -10.46
CA GLU A 158 2.47 5.84 -10.03
C GLU A 158 1.71 4.53 -9.93
N ILE A 159 1.07 4.29 -8.79
CA ILE A 159 0.14 3.18 -8.62
C ILE A 159 -1.25 3.75 -8.33
N ILE A 160 -2.22 3.38 -9.16
CA ILE A 160 -3.62 3.72 -9.03
C ILE A 160 -4.37 2.48 -8.59
N PHE A 161 -5.15 2.59 -7.54
CA PHE A 161 -6.08 1.56 -7.11
C PHE A 161 -7.49 1.97 -7.49
N GLU A 162 -8.20 1.12 -8.23
CA GLU A 162 -9.60 1.32 -8.56
C GLU A 162 -10.48 0.31 -7.85
N ASN A 163 -11.51 0.82 -7.17
CA ASN A 163 -12.50 0.01 -6.50
C ASN A 163 -13.86 0.19 -7.13
N HIS A 164 -14.31 -0.81 -7.88
CA HIS A 164 -15.64 -0.85 -8.49
C HIS A 164 -16.69 -1.54 -7.59
N GLU A 165 -16.29 -1.96 -6.38
CA GLU A 165 -17.18 -2.59 -5.41
C GLU A 165 -17.82 -1.55 -4.47
N THR A 166 -18.87 -1.97 -3.76
CA THR A 166 -19.54 -1.18 -2.73
C THR A 166 -18.85 -1.23 -1.37
N ALA A 167 -17.93 -2.18 -1.17
CA ALA A 167 -17.12 -2.30 0.03
C ALA A 167 -15.84 -1.48 -0.10
N ILE A 168 -15.33 -0.94 1.01
CA ILE A 168 -14.03 -0.26 1.05
C ILE A 168 -12.90 -1.27 0.82
N GLN A 169 -11.84 -0.85 0.13
CA GLN A 169 -10.56 -1.58 0.07
C GLN A 169 -9.51 -0.86 0.90
N SER A 170 -8.48 -1.59 1.32
CA SER A 170 -7.31 -1.02 2.00
C SER A 170 -6.08 -1.76 1.54
N TYR A 171 -5.13 -1.08 0.92
CA TYR A 171 -3.91 -1.69 0.39
C TYR A 171 -2.67 -1.23 1.15
N HIS A 172 -1.82 -2.16 1.52
CA HIS A 172 -0.55 -1.93 2.20
C HIS A 172 0.62 -2.37 1.32
N LEU A 173 1.66 -1.54 1.24
CA LEU A 173 2.91 -1.86 0.57
C LEU A 173 4.03 -2.05 1.60
N SER A 174 4.55 -3.26 1.69
CA SER A 174 5.65 -3.60 2.58
C SER A 174 6.96 -2.95 2.11
N GLY A 175 7.83 -2.57 3.05
CA GLY A 175 9.18 -2.06 2.74
C GLY A 175 9.24 -0.64 2.18
N TYR A 176 8.10 0.02 1.96
CA TYR A 176 8.01 1.37 1.42
C TYR A 176 7.05 2.24 2.21
N SER A 177 7.35 3.54 2.22
CA SER A 177 6.32 4.57 2.30
C SER A 177 6.10 5.18 0.93
N PHE A 178 4.92 5.73 0.70
CA PHE A 178 4.54 6.40 -0.53
C PHE A 178 3.80 7.71 -0.25
N PHE A 179 3.82 8.62 -1.22
CA PHE A 179 3.01 9.83 -1.18
C PHE A 179 1.59 9.48 -1.62
N ALA A 180 0.61 9.64 -0.72
CA ALA A 180 -0.80 9.48 -1.07
C ALA A 180 -1.30 10.78 -1.72
N VAL A 181 -1.33 10.81 -3.05
CA VAL A 181 -1.47 12.07 -3.81
C VAL A 181 -2.90 12.40 -4.19
N GLY A 182 -3.80 11.42 -4.28
CA GLY A 182 -5.16 11.68 -4.74
C GLY A 182 -6.15 10.58 -4.39
N MET A 183 -7.40 10.99 -4.18
CA MET A 183 -8.57 10.13 -4.07
C MET A 183 -9.78 10.86 -4.65
N ASP A 184 -10.58 10.18 -5.46
CA ASP A 184 -11.82 10.73 -5.99
C ASP A 184 -12.79 9.63 -6.39
N ILE A 185 -14.06 10.00 -6.49
CA ILE A 185 -15.16 9.10 -6.88
C ILE A 185 -15.07 8.83 -8.39
N GLY A 186 -15.50 7.64 -8.80
CA GLY A 186 -15.57 7.21 -10.18
C GLY A 186 -14.32 6.44 -10.62
N LYS A 187 -14.10 6.42 -11.95
CA LYS A 187 -12.93 5.80 -12.56
C LYS A 187 -11.81 6.83 -12.69
N TRP A 188 -10.58 6.37 -12.53
CA TRP A 188 -9.42 7.21 -12.75
C TRP A 188 -9.19 7.41 -14.24
N SER A 189 -8.75 8.61 -14.60
CA SER A 189 -8.27 8.94 -15.94
C SER A 189 -7.02 9.83 -15.82
N PRO A 190 -6.15 9.89 -16.84
CA PRO A 190 -4.93 10.71 -16.80
C PRO A 190 -5.17 12.18 -16.43
N GLU A 191 -6.31 12.75 -16.81
CA GLU A 191 -6.68 14.14 -16.52
C GLU A 191 -6.85 14.37 -15.02
N LYS A 192 -7.18 13.34 -14.24
CA LYS A 192 -7.34 13.43 -12.78
C LYS A 192 -6.05 13.77 -12.03
N ARG A 193 -4.88 13.64 -12.68
CA ARG A 193 -3.59 14.09 -12.11
C ARG A 193 -3.58 15.58 -11.78
N MET A 194 -4.41 16.39 -12.42
CA MET A 194 -4.57 17.81 -12.07
C MET A 194 -5.02 18.04 -10.61
N ASN A 195 -5.66 17.03 -10.01
CA ASN A 195 -6.16 17.09 -8.63
C ASN A 195 -5.17 16.51 -7.61
N TYR A 196 -3.98 16.11 -8.04
CA TYR A 196 -3.00 15.51 -7.13
C TYR A 196 -2.39 16.54 -6.19
N ASN A 197 -2.21 16.15 -4.94
CA ASN A 197 -1.33 16.86 -4.03
C ASN A 197 0.13 16.53 -4.35
N LEU A 198 0.77 17.41 -5.12
CA LEU A 198 2.15 17.26 -5.58
C LEU A 198 3.17 18.06 -4.74
N LEU A 199 2.73 18.67 -3.64
CA LEU A 199 3.55 19.55 -2.81
C LEU A 199 3.82 18.97 -1.41
N ASP A 200 2.76 18.62 -0.68
CA ASP A 200 2.80 18.32 0.74
C ASP A 200 1.90 17.13 1.13
N ALA A 201 1.81 16.14 0.24
CA ALA A 201 1.11 14.89 0.52
C ALA A 201 1.76 14.17 1.71
N VAL A 202 0.92 13.59 2.57
CA VAL A 202 1.39 12.80 3.70
C VAL A 202 1.94 11.47 3.21
N SER A 203 3.13 11.12 3.68
CA SER A 203 3.73 9.80 3.47
C SER A 203 2.98 8.73 4.26
N ARG A 204 2.58 7.64 3.62
CA ARG A 204 1.84 6.51 4.23
C ARG A 204 2.39 5.18 3.74
N HIS A 205 1.99 4.09 4.40
CA HIS A 205 2.28 2.71 3.97
C HIS A 205 1.01 1.95 3.54
N THR A 206 -0.15 2.51 3.91
CA THR A 206 -1.46 1.92 3.65
C THR A 206 -2.40 2.99 3.12
N ILE A 207 -3.16 2.65 2.08
CA ILE A 207 -4.13 3.53 1.44
C ILE A 207 -5.47 2.82 1.27
N GLN A 208 -6.52 3.51 1.69
CA GLN A 208 -7.90 3.06 1.52
C GLN A 208 -8.46 3.52 0.17
N VAL A 209 -9.29 2.68 -0.45
CA VAL A 209 -10.02 3.00 -1.68
C VAL A 209 -11.50 2.85 -1.39
N PHE A 210 -12.21 3.98 -1.41
CA PHE A 210 -13.63 4.01 -1.06
C PHE A 210 -14.51 3.33 -2.12
N PRO A 211 -15.79 3.06 -1.82
CA PRO A 211 -16.71 2.46 -2.78
C PRO A 211 -16.81 3.27 -4.09
N ASN A 212 -16.78 2.59 -5.24
CA ASN A 212 -16.87 3.21 -6.56
C ASN A 212 -15.92 4.39 -6.77
N SER A 213 -14.66 4.25 -6.34
CA SER A 213 -13.68 5.33 -6.30
C SER A 213 -12.29 4.83 -6.65
N TRP A 214 -11.35 5.75 -6.76
CA TRP A 214 -9.94 5.44 -6.95
C TRP A 214 -9.06 6.15 -5.93
N SER A 215 -7.83 5.65 -5.78
CA SER A 215 -6.78 6.26 -4.97
C SER A 215 -5.45 6.14 -5.69
N ALA A 216 -4.62 7.18 -5.64
CA ALA A 216 -3.33 7.20 -6.33
C ALA A 216 -2.19 7.46 -5.35
N ILE A 217 -1.09 6.74 -5.56
CA ILE A 217 0.15 6.89 -4.82
C ILE A 217 1.32 7.13 -5.76
N LEU A 218 2.29 7.91 -5.30
CA LEU A 218 3.60 8.07 -5.95
C LEU A 218 4.70 7.57 -5.03
N LEU A 219 5.66 6.83 -5.59
CA LEU A 219 6.81 6.34 -4.86
C LEU A 219 8.00 6.05 -5.78
N THR A 220 9.17 5.98 -5.18
CA THR A 220 10.38 5.48 -5.82
C THR A 220 10.64 4.07 -5.32
N PHE A 221 10.86 3.11 -6.22
CA PHE A 221 11.30 1.76 -5.84
C PHE A 221 12.81 1.73 -5.61
N ASP A 222 13.29 2.34 -4.52
CA ASP A 222 14.70 2.48 -4.15
C ASP A 222 15.23 1.39 -3.17
N ASN A 223 14.34 0.61 -2.59
CA ASN A 223 14.68 -0.52 -1.71
C ASN A 223 14.73 -1.86 -2.49
N CYS A 224 15.92 -2.43 -2.75
CA CYS A 224 16.02 -3.70 -3.47
C CYS A 224 15.51 -4.88 -2.62
N GLY A 225 14.71 -5.76 -3.21
CA GLY A 225 14.05 -6.84 -2.48
C GLY A 225 12.78 -7.35 -3.15
N MET A 226 11.98 -8.08 -2.37
CA MET A 226 10.69 -8.66 -2.79
C MET A 226 9.61 -8.19 -1.83
N TRP A 227 8.77 -7.26 -2.28
CA TRP A 227 7.90 -6.47 -1.41
C TRP A 227 6.43 -6.75 -1.68
N ASN A 228 5.68 -7.12 -0.65
CA ASN A 228 4.27 -7.46 -0.77
C ASN A 228 3.39 -6.20 -0.83
N LEU A 229 2.53 -6.13 -1.85
CA LEU A 229 1.40 -5.21 -1.94
C LEU A 229 0.12 -6.02 -1.76
N ARG A 230 -0.60 -5.79 -0.65
CA ARG A 230 -1.74 -6.63 -0.27
C ARG A 230 -2.92 -5.85 0.26
N SER A 231 -4.08 -6.48 0.26
CA SER A 231 -5.21 -6.06 1.06
C SER A 231 -4.88 -6.15 2.56
N GLU A 232 -5.25 -5.14 3.33
CA GLU A 232 -5.27 -5.19 4.81
C GLU A 232 -6.58 -5.79 5.33
N ILE A 233 -7.53 -6.12 4.44
CA ILE A 233 -8.71 -6.90 4.78
C ILE A 233 -8.34 -8.38 4.69
N TRP A 234 -8.24 -9.03 5.86
CA TRP A 234 -7.58 -10.32 6.01
C TRP A 234 -8.17 -11.45 5.15
N ASP A 235 -9.50 -11.52 5.05
CA ASP A 235 -10.19 -12.51 4.22
C ASP A 235 -9.85 -12.34 2.73
N ARG A 236 -9.80 -11.10 2.24
CA ARG A 236 -9.43 -10.80 0.86
C ARG A 236 -7.97 -11.10 0.57
N HIS A 237 -7.07 -10.75 1.49
CA HIS A 237 -5.65 -11.09 1.41
C HIS A 237 -5.47 -12.61 1.31
N TYR A 238 -6.07 -13.36 2.26
CA TYR A 238 -6.01 -14.83 2.29
C TYR A 238 -6.56 -15.47 1.01
N LEU A 239 -7.60 -14.89 0.42
CA LEU A 239 -8.25 -15.37 -0.79
C LEU A 239 -7.64 -14.80 -2.09
N GLY A 240 -6.46 -14.17 -2.02
CA GLY A 240 -5.59 -13.88 -3.16
C GLY A 240 -5.50 -12.41 -3.60
N GLN A 241 -6.04 -11.46 -2.84
CA GLN A 241 -5.95 -10.03 -3.16
C GLN A 241 -4.59 -9.44 -2.73
N GLN A 242 -3.53 -9.88 -3.39
CA GLN A 242 -2.17 -9.42 -3.16
C GLN A 242 -1.31 -9.64 -4.40
N LEU A 243 -0.15 -9.01 -4.43
CA LEU A 243 0.92 -9.23 -5.39
C LEU A 243 2.26 -8.86 -4.76
N TYR A 244 3.34 -9.14 -5.44
CA TYR A 244 4.67 -8.72 -5.02
C TYR A 244 5.31 -7.79 -6.05
N ALA A 245 6.07 -6.82 -5.59
CA ALA A 245 6.98 -6.02 -6.38
C ALA A 245 8.41 -6.51 -6.13
N SER A 246 9.06 -7.04 -7.16
CA SER A 246 10.48 -7.38 -7.11
C SER A 246 11.32 -6.21 -7.61
N VAL A 247 12.32 -5.82 -6.83
CA VAL A 247 13.31 -4.81 -7.19
C VAL A 247 14.68 -5.49 -7.12
N ILE A 248 15.20 -5.87 -8.28
CA ILE A 248 16.50 -6.56 -8.37
C ILE A 248 17.62 -5.54 -8.19
N SER A 249 18.58 -5.82 -7.30
CA SER A 249 19.81 -5.03 -7.19
C SER A 249 20.62 -5.14 -8.50
N PRO A 250 20.85 -4.02 -9.22
CA PRO A 250 21.58 -4.05 -10.49
C PRO A 250 23.01 -4.59 -10.36
N ASN A 251 23.64 -4.36 -9.20
CA ASN A 251 25.04 -4.70 -8.97
C ASN A 251 25.22 -5.86 -7.97
N ARG A 252 24.13 -6.46 -7.47
CA ARG A 252 24.15 -7.44 -6.37
C ARG A 252 25.08 -6.98 -5.23
N SER A 253 24.85 -5.76 -4.76
CA SER A 253 25.68 -5.12 -3.73
C SER A 253 24.99 -5.08 -2.38
N LEU A 254 25.78 -5.23 -1.31
CA LEU A 254 25.34 -5.04 0.08
C LEU A 254 24.81 -3.63 0.38
N LYS A 255 25.07 -2.66 -0.50
CA LYS A 255 24.48 -1.31 -0.42
C LYS A 255 23.00 -1.29 -0.78
N ASP A 256 22.57 -2.22 -1.63
CA ASP A 256 21.21 -2.28 -2.17
C ASP A 256 20.36 -3.32 -1.45
N GLU A 257 20.93 -4.50 -1.17
CA GLU A 257 20.22 -5.61 -0.53
C GLU A 257 21.16 -6.46 0.32
N TYR A 258 20.68 -6.94 1.48
CA TYR A 258 21.46 -7.77 2.37
C TYR A 258 21.63 -9.20 1.84
N ASN A 259 22.72 -9.83 2.27
CA ASN A 259 22.89 -11.27 2.09
C ASN A 259 21.80 -12.04 2.80
N LEU A 260 21.54 -13.23 2.26
CA LEU A 260 20.73 -14.22 2.95
C LEU A 260 21.28 -14.41 4.37
N PRO A 261 20.45 -14.36 5.44
CA PRO A 261 20.92 -14.59 6.80
C PRO A 261 21.45 -16.01 6.99
N GLU A 262 22.39 -16.19 7.91
CA GLU A 262 22.82 -17.53 8.34
C GLU A 262 21.66 -18.30 8.98
N GLY A 263 21.60 -19.62 8.76
CA GLY A 263 20.55 -20.46 9.30
C GLY A 263 19.14 -20.23 8.72
N VAL A 264 19.00 -19.47 7.63
CA VAL A 264 17.70 -19.32 6.95
C VAL A 264 17.13 -20.69 6.58
N LEU A 265 15.85 -20.88 6.86
CA LEU A 265 15.14 -22.09 6.45
C LEU A 265 14.90 -22.05 4.94
N THR A 266 15.11 -23.18 4.27
CA THR A 266 14.81 -23.37 2.84
C THR A 266 13.70 -24.40 2.68
N CYS A 267 12.88 -24.24 1.64
CA CYS A 267 11.78 -25.15 1.32
C CYS A 267 11.49 -25.12 -0.19
N GLY A 268 10.65 -26.05 -0.64
CA GLY A 268 10.32 -26.19 -2.06
C GLY A 268 11.54 -26.59 -2.88
N ILE A 269 11.70 -26.02 -4.07
CA ILE A 269 12.73 -26.46 -5.02
C ILE A 269 14.16 -26.06 -4.62
N VAL A 270 14.31 -25.11 -3.69
CA VAL A 270 15.62 -24.66 -3.19
C VAL A 270 16.11 -25.49 -1.99
N GLN A 271 15.29 -26.40 -1.48
CA GLN A 271 15.67 -27.27 -0.37
C GLN A 271 16.83 -28.19 -0.79
N GLY A 272 17.92 -28.17 -0.04
CA GLY A 272 19.12 -28.96 -0.34
C GLY A 272 19.99 -28.41 -1.46
N MET A 273 19.62 -27.29 -2.10
CA MET A 273 20.51 -26.61 -3.06
C MET A 273 21.72 -25.99 -2.34
N PRO A 274 22.90 -25.94 -2.98
CA PRO A 274 24.03 -25.19 -2.45
C PRO A 274 23.68 -23.72 -2.23
N ARG A 275 24.14 -23.15 -1.12
CA ARG A 275 23.92 -21.75 -0.80
C ARG A 275 24.57 -20.86 -1.87
N PRO A 276 23.84 -19.92 -2.49
CA PRO A 276 24.42 -19.02 -3.48
C PRO A 276 25.52 -18.15 -2.88
N PRO A 277 26.50 -17.70 -3.70
CA PRO A 277 27.53 -16.79 -3.24
C PRO A 277 26.94 -15.49 -2.67
N PRO A 278 27.56 -14.94 -1.60
CA PRO A 278 27.14 -13.65 -1.05
C PRO A 278 27.34 -12.52 -2.07
N PHE A 279 26.53 -11.48 -1.90
CA PHE A 279 26.65 -10.19 -2.56
C PHE A 279 27.97 -9.52 -2.16
N SER A 280 28.57 -8.82 -3.12
CA SER A 280 29.81 -8.07 -2.91
C SER A 280 29.54 -6.75 -2.19
N SER A 281 30.55 -6.28 -1.46
CA SER A 281 30.58 -4.93 -0.86
C SER A 281 30.56 -3.82 -1.91
#